data_AF-A0A9D0HFT3-F1
#
_entry.id   AF-A0A9D0HFT3-F1
#
_cell.length_a   1.000
_cell.length_b   1.000
_cell.length_c   1.000
_cell.angle_alpha   90.00
_cell.angle_beta   90.00
_cell.angle_gamma   90.00
#
_symmetry.space_group_name_H-M   'P 1'
#
loop_
_entity.id
_entity.type
_entity.pdbx_description
1 polymer ?
#
loop_
_entity_poly.entity_id
_entity_poly.type
_entity_poly.pdbx_seq_one_letter_code
_entity_poly.pdbx_strand_id
1 'polypeptide(L)'
;MSFDAKALLGTVDDTGVQALVDTMLLAASADGDVSDAERATLASSISDLAVGSSQQRALSGAALAALLDSAAQRLENDGRDKCIASVKERLSELAARKAALGLAIRVTAADGIVRTSERELIMDLADGLGIDGDDAADLVAELSRR
;
A
#
# COMPACT_ATOMS: atom_id res chain seq x y z
N MET A 1 3.50 -18.12 -3.45
CA MET A 1 4.52 -17.87 -2.40
C MET A 1 3.76 -17.27 -1.23
N SER A 2 3.94 -17.73 0.01
CA SER A 2 3.19 -17.13 1.13
C SER A 2 3.62 -15.68 1.33
N PHE A 3 2.72 -14.75 1.06
CA PHE A 3 2.89 -13.34 1.33
C PHE A 3 3.03 -13.09 2.85
N ASP A 4 4.18 -12.57 3.29
CA ASP A 4 4.40 -12.18 4.70
C ASP A 4 4.65 -10.67 4.82
N ALA A 5 3.55 -9.94 4.91
CA ALA A 5 3.50 -8.51 5.21
C ALA A 5 4.31 -8.12 6.47
N LYS A 6 4.30 -8.96 7.51
CA LYS A 6 4.99 -8.65 8.77
C LYS A 6 6.50 -8.79 8.63
N ALA A 7 6.95 -9.77 7.86
CA ALA A 7 8.37 -9.90 7.52
C ALA A 7 8.88 -8.67 6.76
N LEU A 8 8.11 -8.13 5.80
CA LEU A 8 8.48 -6.89 5.11
C LEU A 8 8.60 -5.72 6.09
N LEU A 9 7.58 -5.49 6.92
CA LEU A 9 7.61 -4.43 7.93
C LEU A 9 8.79 -4.56 8.90
N GLY A 10 9.28 -5.78 9.15
CA GLY A 10 10.46 -6.05 9.96
C GLY A 10 11.81 -5.72 9.32
N THR A 11 11.85 -5.52 8.00
CA THR A 11 13.10 -5.38 7.22
C THR A 11 13.27 -4.03 6.54
N VAL A 12 12.18 -3.26 6.39
CA VAL A 12 12.21 -1.93 5.78
C VAL A 12 12.66 -0.84 6.77
N ASP A 13 13.39 0.14 6.25
CA ASP A 13 13.75 1.37 6.97
C ASP A 13 12.64 2.43 6.89
N ASP A 14 12.86 3.62 7.44
CA ASP A 14 11.88 4.70 7.44
C ASP A 14 11.44 5.11 6.02
N THR A 15 12.35 5.05 5.05
CA THR A 15 12.08 5.37 3.65
C THR A 15 11.18 4.30 3.01
N GLY A 16 11.44 3.03 3.30
CA GLY A 16 10.59 1.92 2.90
C GLY A 16 9.21 2.00 3.55
N VAL A 17 9.12 2.35 4.84
CA VAL A 17 7.83 2.57 5.52
C VAL A 17 7.01 3.66 4.82
N GLN A 18 7.63 4.78 4.46
CA GLN A 18 6.96 5.82 3.67
C GLN A 18 6.48 5.29 2.33
N ALA A 19 7.29 4.49 1.63
CA ALA A 19 6.91 3.91 0.35
C ALA A 19 5.73 2.93 0.47
N LEU A 20 5.65 2.19 1.58
CA LEU A 20 4.51 1.33 1.87
C LEU A 20 3.23 2.12 2.09
N VAL A 21 3.28 3.18 2.91
CA VAL A 21 2.13 4.05 3.16
C VAL A 21 1.68 4.73 1.86
N ASP A 22 2.63 5.19 1.03
CA ASP A 22 2.33 5.77 -0.28
C ASP A 22 1.62 4.75 -1.19
N THR A 23 2.11 3.51 -1.23
CA THR A 23 1.51 2.42 -2.03
C THR A 23 0.07 2.14 -1.60
N MET A 24 -0.18 2.07 -0.28
CA MET A 24 -1.51 1.83 0.27
C MET A 24 -2.47 2.99 0.01
N LEU A 25 -1.99 4.24 0.16
CA LEU A 25 -2.80 5.41 -0.14
C LEU A 25 -3.11 5.52 -1.64
N LEU A 26 -2.13 5.24 -2.51
CA LEU A 26 -2.32 5.21 -3.96
C LEU A 26 -3.43 4.23 -4.35
N ALA A 27 -3.42 3.03 -3.79
CA ALA A 27 -4.45 2.03 -4.02
C ALA A 27 -5.82 2.43 -3.45
N ALA A 28 -5.85 3.13 -2.31
CA ALA A 28 -7.08 3.63 -1.71
C ALA A 28 -7.67 4.85 -2.45
N SER A 29 -6.83 5.66 -3.10
CA SER A 29 -7.23 6.84 -3.92
C SER A 29 -7.81 6.47 -5.28
N ALA A 30 -8.42 5.30 -5.38
CA ALA A 30 -8.80 4.67 -6.62
C ALA A 30 -9.79 5.51 -7.44
N ASP A 31 -10.80 6.05 -6.78
CA ASP A 31 -11.83 6.92 -7.35
C ASP A 31 -11.42 8.40 -7.46
N GLY A 32 -10.16 8.72 -7.13
CA GLY A 32 -9.55 10.02 -7.35
C GLY A 32 -9.44 10.90 -6.12
N ASP A 33 -10.07 10.55 -5.00
CA ASP A 33 -9.90 11.26 -3.73
C ASP A 33 -10.14 10.31 -2.55
N VAL A 34 -9.44 10.51 -1.44
CA VAL A 34 -9.64 9.68 -0.24
C VAL A 34 -10.36 10.52 0.80
N SER A 35 -11.62 10.19 1.07
CA SER A 35 -12.40 10.90 2.10
C SER A 35 -11.78 10.69 3.48
N ASP A 36 -12.09 11.59 4.43
CA ASP A 36 -11.64 11.44 5.83
C ASP A 36 -12.04 10.09 6.46
N ALA A 37 -13.20 9.55 6.06
CA ALA A 37 -13.70 8.27 6.54
C ALA A 37 -12.89 7.08 5.99
N GLU A 38 -12.54 7.13 4.71
CA GLU A 38 -11.68 6.12 4.07
C GLU A 38 -10.26 6.22 4.62
N ARG A 39 -9.77 7.42 4.85
CA ARG A 39 -8.46 7.65 5.47
C ARG A 39 -8.40 7.12 6.90
N ALA A 40 -9.47 7.29 7.69
CA ALA A 40 -9.56 6.72 9.04
C ALA A 40 -9.59 5.18 9.00
N THR A 41 -10.32 4.61 8.04
CA THR A 41 -10.39 3.16 7.81
C THR A 41 -9.02 2.62 7.43
N LEU A 42 -8.37 3.27 6.45
CA LEU A 42 -7.01 2.98 6.00
C LEU A 42 -6.02 3.02 7.17
N ALA A 43 -6.07 4.08 7.99
CA ALA A 43 -5.20 4.22 9.16
C ALA A 43 -5.40 3.10 10.18
N SER A 44 -6.65 2.68 10.41
CA SER A 44 -6.96 1.54 11.28
C SER A 44 -6.37 0.25 10.73
N SER A 45 -6.61 -0.07 9.46
CA SER A 45 -6.10 -1.28 8.81
C SER A 45 -4.57 -1.35 8.82
N ILE A 46 -3.89 -0.22 8.58
CA ILE A 46 -2.43 -0.13 8.66
C ILE A 46 -1.94 -0.38 10.09
N SER A 47 -2.60 0.26 11.07
CA SER A 47 -2.25 0.09 12.49
C SER A 47 -2.39 -1.36 12.94
N ASP A 48 -3.50 -2.01 12.57
CA ASP A 48 -3.79 -3.41 12.90
C ASP A 48 -2.77 -4.35 12.27
N LEU A 49 -2.39 -4.08 11.02
CA LEU A 49 -1.38 -4.88 10.32
C LEU A 49 0.01 -4.73 10.95
N ALA A 50 0.34 -3.53 11.45
CA ALA A 50 1.61 -3.24 12.08
C ALA A 50 1.75 -3.82 13.50
N VAL A 51 0.67 -4.30 14.13
CA VAL A 51 0.70 -4.90 15.47
C VAL A 51 1.68 -6.07 15.54
N GLY A 52 2.67 -5.96 16.44
CA GLY A 52 3.71 -6.96 16.63
C GLY A 52 4.85 -6.91 15.61
N SER A 53 4.91 -5.87 14.75
CA SER A 53 6.08 -5.56 13.93
C SER A 53 6.98 -4.54 14.63
N SER A 54 8.25 -4.45 14.21
CA SER A 54 9.16 -3.38 14.66
C SER A 54 8.63 -1.98 14.37
N GLN A 55 7.80 -1.86 13.33
CA GLN A 55 7.30 -0.61 12.78
C GLN A 55 5.96 -0.17 13.40
N GLN A 56 5.45 -0.90 14.41
CA GLN A 56 4.21 -0.58 15.10
C GLN A 56 4.15 0.88 15.59
N ARG A 57 5.26 1.43 16.10
CA ARG A 57 5.30 2.82 16.59
C ARG A 57 5.19 3.85 15.47
N ALA A 58 5.80 3.59 14.31
CA ALA A 58 5.73 4.48 13.15
C ALA A 58 4.37 4.39 12.44
N LEU A 59 3.78 3.20 12.44
CA LEU A 59 2.51 2.89 11.80
C LEU A 59 1.32 2.92 12.77
N SER A 60 1.35 3.80 13.78
CA SER A 60 0.20 4.02 14.65
C SER A 60 0.06 5.48 15.11
N GLY A 61 -1.18 5.82 15.50
CA GLY A 61 -1.51 7.12 16.10
C GLY A 61 -1.08 8.32 15.25
N ALA A 62 -0.51 9.33 15.90
CA ALA A 62 -0.11 10.58 15.26
C ALA A 62 1.02 10.41 14.22
N ALA A 63 1.90 9.41 14.40
CA ALA A 63 2.98 9.15 13.44
C ALA A 63 2.41 8.66 12.10
N LEU A 64 1.47 7.72 12.15
CA LEU A 64 0.79 7.25 10.95
C LEU A 64 -0.04 8.35 10.29
N ALA A 65 -0.76 9.17 11.08
CA ALA A 65 -1.51 10.30 10.55
C ALA A 65 -0.59 11.24 9.73
N ALA A 66 0.57 11.61 10.29
CA ALA A 66 1.55 12.45 9.60
C ALA A 66 2.15 11.80 8.35
N LEU A 67 2.37 10.47 8.35
CA LEU A 67 2.80 9.73 7.16
C LEU A 67 1.73 9.78 6.06
N LEU A 68 0.46 9.60 6.43
CA LEU A 68 -0.67 9.68 5.51
C LEU A 68 -0.86 11.10 4.96
N ASP A 69 -0.72 12.15 5.79
CA ASP A 69 -0.76 13.55 5.33
C ASP A 69 0.34 13.82 4.31
N SER A 70 1.56 13.36 4.61
CA SER A 70 2.71 13.54 3.73
C SER A 70 2.52 12.79 2.41
N ALA A 71 1.93 11.60 2.45
CA ALA A 71 1.60 10.80 1.28
C ALA A 71 0.54 11.47 0.41
N ALA A 72 -0.53 11.98 1.03
CA ALA A 72 -1.60 12.70 0.33
C ALA A 72 -1.06 13.98 -0.33
N GLN A 73 -0.24 14.73 0.39
CA GLN A 73 0.37 15.95 -0.15
C GLN A 73 1.31 15.66 -1.33
N ARG A 74 2.07 14.56 -1.29
CA ARG A 74 2.87 14.11 -2.45
C ARG A 74 1.98 13.75 -3.61
N LEU A 75 0.92 12.98 -3.38
CA LEU A 75 -0.02 12.59 -4.43
C LEU A 75 -0.66 13.80 -5.11
N GLU A 76 -1.08 14.79 -4.33
CA GLU A 76 -1.67 16.04 -4.84
C GLU A 76 -0.66 16.88 -5.65
N ASN A 77 0.58 17.02 -5.16
CA ASN A 77 1.58 17.89 -5.78
C ASN A 77 2.26 17.27 -7.01
N ASP A 78 2.61 15.99 -6.91
CA ASP A 78 3.44 15.31 -7.89
C ASP A 78 2.63 14.44 -8.86
N GLY A 79 1.40 14.10 -8.47
CA GLY A 79 0.54 13.19 -9.22
C GLY A 79 0.92 11.72 -9.02
N ARG A 80 0.01 10.85 -9.47
CA ARG A 80 0.09 9.40 -9.28
C ARG A 80 1.37 8.79 -9.86
N ASP A 81 1.72 9.10 -11.10
CA ASP A 81 2.85 8.48 -11.80
C ASP A 81 4.20 8.73 -11.11
N LYS A 82 4.42 9.97 -10.64
CA LYS A 82 5.64 10.32 -9.91
C LYS A 82 5.69 9.64 -8.54
N CYS A 83 4.57 9.54 -7.85
CA CYS A 83 4.49 8.81 -6.59
C CYS A 83 4.83 7.33 -6.80
N ILE A 84 4.30 6.69 -7.86
CA ILE A 84 4.61 5.29 -8.18
C ILE A 84 6.09 5.12 -8.52
N ALA A 85 6.67 6.01 -9.32
CA ALA A 85 8.11 5.99 -9.63
C ALA A 85 8.96 6.13 -8.35
N SER A 86 8.60 7.04 -7.46
CA SER A 86 9.27 7.24 -6.17
C SER A 86 9.18 6.00 -5.27
N VAL A 87 8.04 5.32 -5.25
CA VAL A 87 7.88 4.05 -4.52
C VAL A 87 8.79 2.98 -5.11
N LYS A 88 8.83 2.85 -6.44
CA LYS A 88 9.68 1.89 -7.15
C LYS A 88 11.17 2.08 -6.87
N GLU A 89 11.61 3.34 -6.76
CA GLU A 89 12.99 3.70 -6.41
C GLU A 89 13.32 3.36 -4.95
N ARG A 90 12.42 3.68 -4.02
CA ARG A 90 12.60 3.41 -2.58
C ARG A 90 12.52 1.92 -2.25
N LEU A 91 11.73 1.16 -3.01
CA LEU A 91 11.63 -0.29 -2.92
C LEU A 91 12.41 -0.91 -4.10
N SER A 92 13.74 -0.91 -4.03
CA SER A 92 14.59 -1.36 -5.13
C SER A 92 14.38 -2.83 -5.51
N GLU A 93 14.03 -3.67 -4.53
CA GLU A 93 13.84 -5.11 -4.71
C GLU A 93 12.43 -5.47 -5.18
N LEU A 94 12.32 -6.33 -6.20
CA LEU A 94 11.02 -6.81 -6.72
C LEU A 94 10.17 -7.46 -5.62
N ALA A 95 10.81 -8.22 -4.72
CA ALA A 95 10.12 -8.83 -3.59
C ALA A 95 9.48 -7.78 -2.66
N ALA A 96 10.17 -6.65 -2.41
CA ALA A 96 9.64 -5.56 -1.60
C ALA A 96 8.47 -4.86 -2.29
N ARG A 97 8.53 -4.66 -3.62
CA ARG A 97 7.42 -4.10 -4.41
C ARG A 97 6.19 -5.00 -4.41
N LYS A 98 6.37 -6.31 -4.65
CA LYS A 98 5.28 -7.30 -4.56
C LYS A 98 4.67 -7.32 -3.16
N ALA A 99 5.50 -7.23 -2.13
CA ALA A 99 5.03 -7.19 -0.75
C ALA A 99 4.30 -5.87 -0.42
N ALA A 100 4.72 -4.74 -0.97
CA ALA A 100 4.01 -3.46 -0.87
C ALA A 100 2.64 -3.50 -1.57
N LEU A 101 2.59 -4.09 -2.78
CA LEU A 101 1.34 -4.26 -3.51
C LEU A 101 0.36 -5.17 -2.75
N GLY A 102 0.81 -6.33 -2.27
CA GLY A 102 -0.04 -7.22 -1.48
C GLY A 102 -0.52 -6.59 -0.17
N LEU A 103 0.29 -5.71 0.42
CA LEU A 103 -0.11 -4.92 1.58
C LEU A 103 -1.23 -3.94 1.25
N ALA A 104 -1.08 -3.21 0.15
CA ALA A 104 -2.11 -2.31 -0.35
C ALA A 104 -3.41 -3.05 -0.64
N ILE A 105 -3.37 -4.19 -1.35
CA ILE A 105 -4.54 -5.03 -1.64
C ILE A 105 -5.25 -5.45 -0.35
N ARG A 106 -4.52 -5.89 0.68
CA ARG A 106 -5.13 -6.31 1.96
C ARG A 106 -5.83 -5.17 2.69
N VAL A 107 -5.28 -3.97 2.57
CA VAL A 107 -5.79 -2.79 3.25
C VAL A 107 -6.99 -2.20 2.50
N THR A 108 -6.95 -2.19 1.17
CA THR A 108 -8.09 -1.74 0.35
C THR A 108 -9.23 -2.75 0.33
N ALA A 109 -8.92 -4.05 0.39
CA ALA A 109 -9.92 -5.13 0.47
C ALA A 109 -10.38 -5.41 1.92
N ALA A 110 -10.42 -4.41 2.80
CA ALA A 110 -10.70 -4.61 4.22
C ALA A 110 -12.09 -5.20 4.52
N ASP A 111 -13.05 -5.06 3.60
CA ASP A 111 -14.37 -5.71 3.65
C ASP A 111 -14.42 -7.07 2.94
N GLY A 112 -13.28 -7.55 2.43
CA GLY A 112 -13.13 -8.78 1.65
C GLY A 112 -13.51 -8.65 0.18
N ILE A 113 -13.91 -7.46 -0.29
CA ILE A 113 -14.40 -7.26 -1.66
C ILE A 113 -13.51 -6.25 -2.38
N VAL A 114 -12.72 -6.73 -3.34
CA VAL A 114 -12.05 -5.84 -4.31
C VAL A 114 -13.00 -5.57 -5.46
N ARG A 115 -13.44 -4.32 -5.59
CA ARG A 115 -14.29 -3.86 -6.71
C ARG A 115 -13.50 -3.82 -8.01
N THR A 116 -14.20 -3.80 -9.15
CA THR A 116 -13.55 -3.75 -10.47
C THR A 116 -12.64 -2.53 -10.64
N SER A 117 -13.09 -1.36 -10.19
CA SER A 117 -12.29 -0.12 -10.23
C SER A 117 -11.03 -0.22 -9.37
N GLU A 118 -11.14 -0.77 -8.15
CA GLU A 118 -9.99 -1.00 -7.26
C GLU A 118 -9.02 -2.00 -7.88
N ARG A 119 -9.54 -3.07 -8.51
CA ARG A 119 -8.72 -4.05 -9.23
C ARG A 119 -7.95 -3.40 -10.36
N GLU A 120 -8.60 -2.61 -11.22
CA GLU A 120 -7.93 -1.91 -12.33
C GLU A 120 -6.77 -1.06 -11.82
N LEU A 121 -6.97 -0.30 -10.75
CA LEU A 121 -5.92 0.53 -10.16
C LEU A 121 -4.82 -0.25 -9.45
N ILE A 122 -5.15 -1.38 -8.83
CA ILE A 122 -4.13 -2.32 -8.32
C ILE A 122 -3.26 -2.82 -9.48
N MET A 123 -3.83 -3.11 -10.64
CA MET A 123 -3.07 -3.55 -11.82
C MET A 123 -2.21 -2.42 -12.40
N ASP A 124 -2.73 -1.19 -12.48
CA ASP A 124 -1.96 -0.02 -12.92
C ASP A 124 -0.79 0.27 -11.97
N LEU A 125 -1.03 0.16 -10.66
CA LEU A 125 -0.01 0.29 -9.63
C LEU A 125 1.05 -0.81 -9.78
N ALA A 126 0.63 -2.05 -10.04
CA ALA A 126 1.54 -3.17 -10.28
C ALA A 126 2.46 -2.93 -11.48
N ASP A 127 1.89 -2.48 -12.61
CA ASP A 127 2.65 -2.16 -13.82
C ASP A 127 3.68 -1.05 -13.56
N GLY A 128 3.28 0.04 -12.90
CA GLY A 128 4.20 1.13 -12.56
C GLY A 128 5.32 0.68 -11.61
N LEU A 129 5.05 -0.25 -10.69
CA LEU A 129 6.07 -0.88 -9.84
C LEU A 129 6.97 -1.88 -10.60
N GLY A 130 6.61 -2.24 -11.83
CA GLY A 130 7.29 -3.24 -12.64
C GLY A 130 7.05 -4.66 -12.16
N ILE A 131 5.84 -4.93 -11.67
CA ILE A 131 5.36 -6.26 -11.30
C ILE A 131 4.62 -6.83 -12.52
N ASP A 132 4.90 -8.08 -12.87
CA ASP A 132 4.23 -8.75 -13.98
C ASP A 132 2.70 -8.84 -13.75
N GLY A 133 1.94 -8.70 -14.83
CA GLY A 133 0.48 -8.69 -14.76
C GLY A 133 -0.11 -9.99 -14.22
N ASP A 134 0.47 -11.15 -14.57
CA ASP A 134 -0.01 -12.44 -14.08
C ASP A 134 0.33 -12.57 -12.58
N ASP A 135 1.52 -12.14 -12.17
CA ASP A 135 1.93 -12.09 -10.76
C ASP A 135 1.00 -11.20 -9.92
N ALA A 136 0.60 -10.04 -10.45
CA ALA A 136 -0.32 -9.12 -9.78
C ALA A 136 -1.74 -9.69 -9.69
N ALA A 137 -2.22 -10.31 -10.76
CA ALA A 137 -3.53 -10.96 -10.78
C ALA A 137 -3.60 -12.13 -9.78
N ASP A 138 -2.53 -12.92 -9.67
CA ASP A 138 -2.40 -14.01 -8.69
C ASP A 138 -2.43 -13.47 -7.26
N LEU A 139 -1.73 -12.36 -6.97
CA LEU A 139 -1.75 -11.70 -5.66
C LEU A 139 -3.16 -11.24 -5.27
N VAL A 140 -3.88 -10.59 -6.19
CA VAL A 140 -5.28 -10.19 -5.95
C VAL A 140 -6.14 -11.43 -5.69
N ALA A 141 -6.03 -12.46 -6.52
CA ALA A 141 -6.81 -13.69 -6.35
C ALA A 141 -6.49 -14.42 -5.04
N GLU A 142 -5.24 -14.43 -4.58
CA GLU A 142 -4.85 -15.03 -3.29
C GLU A 142 -5.46 -14.26 -2.12
N LEU A 143 -5.40 -12.93 -2.15
CA LEU A 143 -5.78 -12.07 -1.04
C LEU A 143 -7.29 -11.81 -0.95
N SER A 144 -8.03 -11.85 -2.06
CA SER A 144 -9.50 -11.76 -2.07
C SER A 144 -10.22 -13.06 -1.69
N ARG A 145 -9.48 -14.18 -1.51
CA ARG A 145 -10.05 -15.49 -1.16
C ARG A 145 -10.03 -15.82 0.34
N ARG A 146 -9.51 -14.92 1.18
CA ARG A 146 -9.39 -15.10 2.64
C ARG A 146 -10.40 -14.25 3.38
#